data_AF-A0A969KK21-F1
#
_entry.id   AF-A0A969KK21-F1
#
_cell.length_a   1.000
_cell.length_b   1.000
_cell.length_c   1.000
_cell.angle_alpha   90.00
_cell.angle_beta   90.00
_cell.angle_gamma   90.00
#
_symmetry.space_group_name_H-M   'P 1'
#
loop_
_entity.id
_entity.type
_entity.pdbx_description
1 polymer ?
#
loop_
_entity_poly.entity_id
_entity_poly.type
_entity_poly.pdbx_seq_one_letter_code
_entity_poly.pdbx_strand_id
1 'polypeptide(L)'
;MSPIQKAGLYYPNKFGLITIKSLEEVMGKNGLNAILNLGGLSNYVENYPPDNLDKGFDFTELSAIGSALEEMYGPRGGRGLALRAGRATFADALRNFGALAGAADLAFVVLPLQSKLRIGLPAFAKIFSQLSDQQTTVEEKIPNGCGRFTNVHVAGQNWCR
;
A
#
# COMPACT_ATOMS: atom_id res chain seq x y z
N MET A 1 -4.82 -24.51 -0.82
CA MET A 1 -5.45 -23.24 -0.41
C MET A 1 -6.86 -23.20 -0.98
N SER A 2 -7.88 -22.87 -0.19
CA SER A 2 -9.21 -22.54 -0.71
C SER A 2 -9.13 -21.28 -1.58
N PRO A 3 -9.99 -21.11 -2.60
CA PRO A 3 -10.07 -19.86 -3.36
C PRO A 3 -10.25 -18.67 -2.41
N ILE A 4 -9.56 -17.56 -2.67
CA ILE A 4 -9.69 -16.33 -1.88
C ILE A 4 -11.12 -15.83 -2.06
N GLN A 5 -11.88 -15.70 -0.96
CA GLN A 5 -13.20 -15.08 -1.00
C GLN A 5 -13.02 -13.57 -1.15
N LYS A 6 -13.48 -13.02 -2.27
CA LYS A 6 -13.38 -11.59 -2.58
C LYS A 6 -14.18 -10.73 -1.60
N ALA A 7 -13.62 -9.58 -1.22
CA ALA A 7 -14.30 -8.63 -0.35
C ALA A 7 -15.34 -7.81 -1.12
N GLY A 8 -15.20 -7.69 -2.45
CA GLY A 8 -16.02 -6.80 -3.26
C GLY A 8 -15.67 -5.33 -3.08
N LEU A 9 -14.50 -5.05 -2.50
CA LEU A 9 -13.89 -3.72 -2.33
C LEU A 9 -12.57 -3.70 -3.09
N TYR A 10 -12.35 -2.66 -3.88
CA TYR A 10 -11.30 -2.64 -4.88
C TYR A 10 -10.37 -1.44 -4.75
N TYR A 11 -9.09 -1.72 -4.95
CA TYR A 11 -8.08 -0.76 -5.33
C TYR A 11 -8.02 -0.63 -6.86
N PRO A 12 -7.51 0.50 -7.37
CA PRO A 12 -7.09 0.63 -8.76
C PRO A 12 -6.09 -0.47 -9.14
N ASN A 13 -6.15 -0.98 -10.37
CA ASN A 13 -5.19 -1.96 -10.89
C ASN A 13 -3.75 -1.45 -10.77
N LYS A 14 -3.54 -0.15 -11.02
CA LYS A 14 -2.24 0.50 -10.84
C LYS A 14 -1.66 0.34 -9.43
N PHE A 15 -2.49 0.31 -8.39
CA PHE A 15 -1.99 0.11 -7.01
C PHE A 15 -1.45 -1.32 -6.86
N GLY A 16 -2.24 -2.32 -7.29
CA GLY A 16 -1.80 -3.72 -7.32
C GLY A 16 -0.55 -3.93 -8.15
N LEU A 17 -0.46 -3.31 -9.33
CA LEU A 17 0.71 -3.36 -10.20
C LEU A 17 1.97 -2.84 -9.51
N ILE A 18 1.91 -1.65 -8.91
CA ILE A 18 3.05 -1.06 -8.20
C ILE A 18 3.45 -1.94 -7.01
N THR A 19 2.49 -2.47 -6.25
CA THR A 19 2.77 -3.38 -5.13
C THR A 19 3.49 -4.64 -5.59
N ILE A 20 3.01 -5.31 -6.65
CA ILE A 20 3.62 -6.53 -7.19
C ILE A 20 5.03 -6.25 -7.72
N LYS A 21 5.21 -5.17 -8.49
CA LYS A 21 6.54 -4.75 -8.97
C LYS A 21 7.51 -4.41 -7.84
N SER A 22 7.03 -3.74 -6.80
CA SER A 22 7.85 -3.40 -5.62
C SER A 22 8.30 -4.64 -4.86
N LEU A 23 7.45 -5.66 -4.80
CA LEU A 23 7.82 -6.96 -4.25
C LEU A 23 8.85 -7.64 -5.14
N GLU A 24 8.63 -7.70 -6.45
CA GLU A 24 9.61 -8.24 -7.40
C GLU A 24 10.98 -7.59 -7.24
N GLU A 25 11.05 -6.27 -7.10
CA GLU A 25 12.30 -5.53 -6.90
C GLU A 25 13.03 -5.97 -5.61
N VAL A 26 12.29 -6.25 -4.53
CA VAL A 26 12.86 -6.54 -3.21
C VAL A 26 13.26 -8.00 -3.04
N MET A 27 12.53 -8.95 -3.63
CA MET A 27 12.77 -10.39 -3.46
C MET A 27 13.16 -11.13 -4.74
N GLY A 28 13.11 -10.47 -5.90
CA GLY A 28 13.32 -11.06 -7.21
C GLY A 28 12.09 -11.85 -7.69
N LYS A 29 12.10 -12.18 -8.99
CA LYS A 29 11.02 -12.89 -9.68
C LYS A 29 10.64 -14.23 -9.01
N ASN A 30 11.63 -15.00 -8.57
CA ASN A 30 11.39 -16.30 -7.92
C ASN A 30 10.69 -16.16 -6.56
N GLY A 31 11.11 -15.18 -5.75
CA GLY A 31 10.49 -14.90 -4.47
C GLY A 31 9.04 -14.42 -4.65
N LEU A 32 8.82 -13.52 -5.62
CA LEU A 32 7.48 -13.04 -5.93
C LEU A 32 6.56 -14.18 -6.37
N ASN A 33 7.02 -15.03 -7.29
CA ASN A 33 6.23 -16.17 -7.74
C ASN A 33 5.87 -17.12 -6.59
N ALA A 34 6.78 -17.35 -5.63
CA ALA A 34 6.48 -18.15 -4.45
C ALA A 34 5.38 -17.51 -3.59
N ILE A 35 5.45 -16.19 -3.34
CA ILE A 35 4.42 -15.44 -2.61
C ILE A 35 3.06 -15.47 -3.33
N LEU A 36 3.03 -15.22 -4.64
CA LEU A 36 1.79 -15.22 -5.42
C LEU A 36 1.13 -16.60 -5.42
N ASN A 37 1.91 -17.67 -5.58
CA ASN A 37 1.39 -19.03 -5.52
C ASN A 37 0.88 -19.38 -4.11
N LEU A 38 1.63 -19.04 -3.07
CA LEU A 38 1.23 -19.28 -1.68
C LEU A 38 -0.05 -18.50 -1.34
N GLY A 39 -0.14 -17.25 -1.75
CA GLY A 39 -1.31 -16.40 -1.54
C GLY A 39 -2.54 -16.78 -2.37
N GLY A 40 -2.46 -17.78 -3.27
CA GLY A 40 -3.58 -18.14 -4.16
C GLY A 40 -3.82 -17.13 -5.30
N LEU A 41 -2.79 -16.37 -5.66
CA LEU A 41 -2.78 -15.29 -6.66
C LEU A 41 -1.95 -15.68 -7.90
N SER A 42 -1.97 -16.96 -8.28
CA SER A 42 -1.20 -17.48 -9.41
C SER A 42 -1.58 -16.84 -10.75
N ASN A 43 -2.76 -16.24 -10.85
CA ASN A 43 -3.21 -15.45 -12.01
C ASN A 43 -2.34 -14.21 -12.27
N TYR A 44 -1.57 -13.75 -11.28
CA TYR A 44 -0.62 -12.64 -11.43
C TYR A 44 0.81 -13.10 -11.74
N VAL A 45 1.08 -14.40 -11.82
CA VAL A 45 2.39 -14.92 -12.25
C VAL A 45 2.55 -14.64 -13.74
N GLU A 46 3.53 -13.81 -14.09
CA GLU A 46 3.80 -13.34 -15.47
C GLU A 46 2.65 -12.59 -16.15
N ASN A 47 1.59 -12.26 -15.41
CA ASN A 47 0.40 -11.58 -15.89
C ASN A 47 -0.04 -10.51 -14.89
N TYR A 48 0.74 -9.45 -14.76
CA TYR A 48 0.50 -8.40 -13.78
C TYR A 48 -0.80 -7.62 -14.04
N PRO A 49 -1.38 -6.98 -13.01
CA PRO A 49 -2.51 -6.08 -13.19
C PRO A 49 -2.22 -5.01 -14.25
N PRO A 50 -3.22 -4.58 -15.04
CA PRO A 50 -3.02 -3.56 -16.06
C PRO A 50 -2.62 -2.21 -15.43
N ASP A 51 -1.81 -1.43 -16.15
CA ASP A 51 -1.44 -0.06 -15.73
C ASP A 51 -2.58 0.93 -16.05
N ASN A 52 -3.67 0.83 -15.29
CA ASN A 52 -4.80 1.75 -15.37
C ASN A 52 -5.39 2.02 -13.98
N LEU A 53 -6.29 3.01 -13.90
CA LEU A 53 -6.93 3.39 -12.64
C LEU A 53 -8.27 2.67 -12.41
N ASP A 54 -8.60 1.67 -13.22
CA ASP A 54 -9.84 0.91 -13.06
C ASP A 54 -9.78 0.09 -11.79
N LYS A 55 -10.91 0.01 -11.08
CA LYS A 55 -11.06 -0.77 -9.87
C LYS A 55 -11.13 -2.25 -10.22
N GLY A 56 -10.03 -2.97 -9.99
CA GLY A 56 -9.94 -4.41 -10.31
C GLY A 56 -9.08 -5.24 -9.38
N PHE A 57 -8.32 -4.60 -8.47
CA PHE A 57 -7.49 -5.28 -7.50
C PHE A 57 -8.23 -5.38 -6.15
N ASP A 58 -8.68 -6.57 -5.76
CA ASP A 58 -9.52 -6.75 -4.57
C ASP A 58 -8.70 -6.62 -3.28
N PHE A 59 -9.30 -6.08 -2.22
CA PHE A 59 -8.62 -5.92 -0.93
C PHE A 59 -8.08 -7.23 -0.35
N THR A 60 -8.77 -8.35 -0.64
CA THR A 60 -8.32 -9.68 -0.24
C THR A 60 -7.04 -10.12 -0.94
N GLU A 61 -6.75 -9.61 -2.13
CA GLU A 61 -5.49 -9.91 -2.85
C GLU A 61 -4.31 -9.26 -2.14
N LEU A 62 -4.46 -8.00 -1.69
CA LEU A 62 -3.44 -7.33 -0.87
C LEU A 62 -3.24 -8.06 0.47
N SER A 63 -4.33 -8.46 1.12
CA SER A 63 -4.26 -9.21 2.37
C SER A 63 -3.56 -10.56 2.19
N ALA A 64 -3.87 -11.28 1.10
CA ALA A 64 -3.27 -12.59 0.81
C ALA A 64 -1.75 -12.48 0.58
N ILE A 65 -1.28 -11.42 -0.07
CA ILE A 65 0.15 -11.11 -0.18
C ILE A 65 0.78 -10.92 1.20
N GLY A 66 0.13 -10.15 2.08
CA GLY A 66 0.60 -9.92 3.45
C GLY A 66 0.69 -11.22 4.26
N SER A 67 -0.36 -12.03 4.23
CA SER A 67 -0.38 -13.34 4.88
C SER A 67 0.68 -14.28 4.34
N ALA A 68 0.87 -14.34 3.02
CA ALA A 68 1.90 -15.17 2.40
C ALA A 68 3.33 -14.72 2.77
N LEU A 69 3.57 -13.41 2.91
CA LEU A 69 4.85 -12.88 3.38
C LEU A 69 5.16 -13.32 4.81
N GLU A 70 4.16 -13.25 5.69
CA GLU A 70 4.30 -13.67 7.09
C GLU A 70 4.43 -15.19 7.22
N GLU A 71 3.71 -15.96 6.42
CA GLU A 71 3.80 -17.43 6.41
C GLU A 71 5.18 -17.91 5.91
N MET A 72 5.69 -17.34 4.82
CA MET A 72 6.95 -17.80 4.21
C MET A 72 8.20 -17.31 4.96
N TYR A 73 8.18 -16.11 5.52
CA TYR A 73 9.36 -15.48 6.14
C TYR A 73 9.22 -15.25 7.65
N GLY A 74 8.10 -15.64 8.25
CA GLY A 74 7.76 -15.38 9.64
C GLY A 74 7.38 -13.91 9.91
N PRO A 75 6.86 -13.61 11.12
CA PRO A 75 6.35 -12.27 11.46
C PRO A 75 7.39 -11.14 11.34
N ARG A 76 8.66 -11.45 11.63
CA ARG A 76 9.76 -10.47 11.55
C ARG A 76 10.29 -10.31 10.13
N GLY A 77 10.48 -11.41 9.42
CA GLY A 77 11.00 -11.40 8.05
C GLY A 77 9.98 -10.82 7.06
N GLY A 78 8.73 -11.26 7.15
CA GLY A 78 7.62 -10.74 6.36
C GLY A 78 7.42 -9.24 6.56
N ARG A 79 7.43 -8.76 7.81
CA ARG A 79 7.37 -7.32 8.10
C ARG A 79 8.55 -6.55 7.51
N GLY A 80 9.77 -7.08 7.61
CA GLY A 80 10.96 -6.45 7.03
C GLY A 80 10.85 -6.31 5.50
N LEU A 81 10.37 -7.35 4.82
CA LEU A 81 10.12 -7.35 3.39
C LEU A 81 9.01 -6.37 3.00
N ALA A 82 7.88 -6.40 3.71
CA ALA A 82 6.76 -5.50 3.49
C ALA A 82 7.18 -4.02 3.65
N LEU A 83 8.04 -3.69 4.63
CA LEU A 83 8.56 -2.33 4.79
C LEU A 83 9.48 -1.91 3.64
N ARG A 84 10.32 -2.81 3.12
CA ARG A 84 11.16 -2.51 1.95
C ARG A 84 10.31 -2.32 0.69
N ALA A 85 9.38 -3.24 0.46
CA ALA A 85 8.44 -3.15 -0.66
C ALA A 85 7.59 -1.88 -0.57
N GLY A 86 7.08 -1.53 0.63
CA GLY A 86 6.33 -0.31 0.84
C GLY A 86 7.13 0.97 0.57
N ARG A 87 8.43 1.00 0.87
CA ARG A 87 9.32 2.12 0.50
C ARG A 87 9.48 2.23 -1.02
N ALA A 88 9.66 1.10 -1.71
CA ALA A 88 9.72 1.06 -3.18
C ALA A 88 8.39 1.51 -3.81
N THR A 89 7.26 1.01 -3.30
CA THR A 89 5.91 1.42 -3.72
C THR A 89 5.70 2.91 -3.52
N PHE A 90 6.11 3.45 -2.37
CA PHE A 90 5.99 4.88 -2.08
C PHE A 90 6.82 5.74 -3.04
N ALA A 91 8.07 5.33 -3.31
CA ALA A 91 8.94 6.04 -4.24
C ALA A 91 8.39 6.04 -5.68
N ASP A 92 7.81 4.92 -6.12
CA ASP A 92 7.19 4.82 -7.44
C ASP A 92 5.86 5.59 -7.53
N ALA A 93 5.03 5.49 -6.49
CA ALA A 93 3.78 6.24 -6.39
C ALA A 93 4.00 7.77 -6.46
N LEU A 94 5.03 8.29 -5.78
CA LEU A 94 5.37 9.72 -5.85
C LEU A 94 5.71 10.19 -7.27
N ARG A 95 6.29 9.32 -8.10
CA ARG A 95 6.64 9.64 -9.49
C ARG A 95 5.44 9.53 -10.44
N ASN A 96 4.56 8.56 -10.18
CA ASN A 96 3.50 8.16 -11.11
C ASN A 96 2.11 8.73 -10.82
N PHE A 97 1.86 9.24 -9.60
CA PHE A 97 0.58 9.90 -9.29
C PHE A 97 0.75 11.42 -9.37
N GLY A 98 0.12 12.04 -10.38
CA GLY A 98 0.20 13.49 -10.62
C GLY A 98 -0.24 14.36 -9.42
N ALA A 99 -1.17 13.86 -8.60
CA ALA A 99 -1.57 14.49 -7.33
C ALA A 99 -0.45 14.52 -6.27
N LEU A 100 0.57 13.67 -6.42
CA LEU A 100 1.78 13.58 -5.61
C LEU A 100 3.03 14.07 -6.34
N ALA A 101 2.94 14.50 -7.61
CA ALA A 101 4.10 14.93 -8.40
C ALA A 101 4.87 16.09 -7.73
N GLY A 102 4.17 16.98 -7.03
CA GLY A 102 4.79 18.06 -6.23
C GLY A 102 5.44 17.59 -4.93
N ALA A 103 5.16 16.38 -4.44
CA ALA A 103 5.79 15.82 -3.24
C ALA A 103 7.20 15.26 -3.51
N ALA A 104 7.54 15.02 -4.79
CA ALA A 104 8.91 14.72 -5.23
C ALA A 104 9.72 15.98 -5.57
N ASP A 105 9.09 17.17 -5.61
CA ASP A 105 9.78 18.43 -5.84
C ASP A 105 10.72 18.76 -4.67
N LEU A 106 11.88 19.35 -4.98
CA LEU A 106 12.88 19.76 -3.99
C LEU A 106 12.24 20.66 -2.93
N ALA A 107 11.31 21.53 -3.35
CA ALA A 107 10.57 22.42 -2.47
C ALA A 107 9.77 21.67 -1.37
N PHE A 108 9.28 20.46 -1.65
CA PHE A 108 8.61 19.61 -0.66
C PHE A 108 9.60 18.78 0.14
N VAL A 109 10.67 18.27 -0.49
CA VAL A 109 11.69 17.45 0.15
C VAL A 109 12.45 18.21 1.24
N VAL A 110 12.63 19.52 1.11
CA VAL A 110 13.32 20.35 2.13
C VAL A 110 12.42 20.75 3.30
N LEU A 111 11.11 20.51 3.23
CA LEU A 111 10.20 20.89 4.31
C LEU A 111 10.52 20.14 5.62
N PRO A 112 10.35 20.80 6.79
CA PRO A 112 10.36 20.11 8.07
C PRO A 112 9.35 18.97 8.11
N LEU A 113 9.65 17.91 8.86
CA LEU A 113 8.81 16.71 8.95
C LEU A 113 7.33 17.04 9.25
N GLN A 114 7.09 17.96 10.18
CA GLN A 114 5.72 18.37 10.55
C GLN A 114 4.94 18.95 9.35
N SER A 115 5.58 19.77 8.52
CA SER A 115 4.96 20.33 7.32
C SER A 115 4.71 19.25 6.26
N LYS A 116 5.66 18.31 6.08
CA LYS A 116 5.48 17.17 5.18
C LYS A 116 4.27 16.32 5.57
N LEU A 117 4.09 16.05 6.86
CA LEU A 117 2.96 15.26 7.36
C LEU A 117 1.63 16.01 7.17
N ARG A 118 1.59 17.31 7.50
CA ARG A 118 0.38 18.14 7.36
C ARG A 118 -0.10 18.30 5.92
N ILE A 119 0.80 18.30 4.95
CA ILE A 119 0.44 18.43 3.52
C ILE A 119 0.24 17.04 2.91
N GLY A 120 1.17 16.12 3.16
CA GLY A 120 1.20 14.80 2.54
C GLY A 120 0.06 13.90 2.99
N LEU A 121 -0.21 13.79 4.30
CA LEU A 121 -1.22 12.85 4.81
C LEU A 121 -2.63 13.17 4.27
N PRO A 122 -3.12 14.43 4.26
CA PRO A 122 -4.40 14.74 3.63
C PRO A 122 -4.44 14.45 2.13
N ALA A 123 -3.34 14.68 1.40
CA ALA A 123 -3.25 14.35 -0.01
C ALA A 123 -3.37 12.84 -0.24
N PHE A 124 -2.67 12.02 0.55
CA PHE A 124 -2.80 10.56 0.50
C PHE A 124 -4.22 10.13 0.82
N ALA A 125 -4.81 10.63 1.89
CA ALA A 125 -6.17 10.28 2.28
C ALA A 125 -7.19 10.60 1.18
N LYS A 126 -7.01 11.74 0.50
CA LYS A 126 -7.82 12.10 -0.66
C LYS A 126 -7.63 11.12 -1.82
N ILE A 127 -6.41 10.75 -2.16
CA ILE A 127 -6.11 9.81 -3.25
C ILE A 127 -6.74 8.44 -2.98
N PHE A 128 -6.55 7.87 -1.78
CA PHE A 128 -7.13 6.58 -1.44
C PHE A 128 -8.66 6.63 -1.45
N SER A 129 -9.27 7.64 -0.83
CA SER A 129 -10.73 7.79 -0.79
C SER A 129 -11.36 8.08 -2.15
N GLN A 130 -10.62 8.67 -3.11
CA GLN A 130 -11.14 8.99 -4.44
C GLN A 130 -10.94 7.86 -5.44
N LEU A 131 -9.79 7.18 -5.41
CA LEU A 131 -9.42 6.21 -6.43
C LEU A 131 -9.80 4.77 -6.03
N SER A 132 -9.93 4.48 -4.74
CA SER A 132 -10.27 3.15 -4.25
C SER A 132 -11.56 3.15 -3.44
N ASP A 133 -12.02 1.97 -3.03
CA ASP A 133 -13.11 1.86 -2.05
C ASP A 133 -12.65 2.07 -0.60
N GLN A 134 -11.36 2.41 -0.40
CA GLN A 134 -10.78 2.64 0.91
C GLN A 134 -11.10 4.06 1.41
N GLN A 135 -12.01 4.17 2.37
CA GLN A 135 -12.25 5.44 3.05
C GLN A 135 -11.08 5.76 3.99
N THR A 136 -10.38 6.86 3.72
CA THR A 136 -9.19 7.29 4.47
C THR A 136 -9.39 8.71 4.98
N THR A 137 -9.18 8.89 6.29
CA THR A 137 -9.32 10.16 7.00
C THR A 137 -8.06 10.46 7.80
N VAL A 138 -7.81 11.75 8.06
CA VAL A 138 -6.62 12.23 8.77
C VAL A 138 -7.06 13.11 9.91
N GLU A 139 -6.59 12.80 11.12
CA GLU A 139 -6.83 13.60 12.32
C GLU A 139 -5.52 14.02 12.96
N GLU A 140 -5.39 15.31 13.28
CA GLU A 140 -4.30 15.84 14.09
C GLU A 140 -4.73 15.84 15.56
N LYS A 141 -4.14 14.96 16.38
CA LYS A 141 -4.36 14.95 17.82
C LYS A 141 -3.23 15.71 18.50
N ILE A 142 -3.59 16.67 19.33
CA ILE A 142 -2.67 17.34 20.26
C ILE A 142 -2.87 16.64 21.61
N PRO A 143 -1.96 15.75 22.05
CA PRO A 143 -2.05 15.19 23.38
C PRO A 143 -1.68 16.26 24.39
N ASN A 144 -2.31 16.20 25.56
CA ASN A 144 -2.09 17.10 26.69
C ASN A 144 -0.69 16.93 27.31
N GLY A 145 0.39 17.27 26.58
CA GLY A 145 1.73 17.44 27.13
C GLY A 145 2.87 16.58 26.56
N CYS A 146 2.65 15.70 25.57
CA CYS A 146 3.76 14.92 24.99
C CYS A 146 3.51 14.56 23.51
N GLY A 147 4.11 15.33 22.60
CA GLY A 147 4.26 15.04 21.16
C GLY A 147 3.01 15.21 20.29
N ARG A 148 3.11 15.90 19.15
CA ARG A 148 2.03 16.00 18.15
C ARG A 148 2.02 14.74 17.28
N PHE A 149 0.91 13.99 17.28
CA PHE A 149 0.74 12.78 16.45
C PHE A 149 -0.37 13.01 15.42
N THR A 150 -0.10 12.68 14.15
CA THR A 150 -1.12 12.66 13.10
C THR A 150 -1.51 11.21 12.85
N ASN A 151 -2.78 10.87 13.08
CA ASN A 151 -3.30 9.52 12.83
C ASN A 151 -4.00 9.48 11.47
N VAL A 152 -3.77 8.39 10.74
CA VAL A 152 -4.51 8.07 9.52
C VAL A 152 -5.51 6.98 9.89
N HIS A 153 -6.80 7.29 9.80
CA HIS A 153 -7.87 6.32 10.01
C HIS A 153 -8.34 5.80 8.65
N VAL A 154 -8.15 4.50 8.43
CA VAL A 154 -8.74 3.78 7.30
C VAL A 154 -10.09 3.25 7.78
N ALA A 155 -11.17 3.94 7.44
CA ALA A 155 -12.52 3.50 7.75
C ALA A 155 -12.86 2.32 6.82
N GLY A 156 -12.94 1.12 7.39
CA GLY A 156 -13.22 -0.11 6.64
C GLY A 156 -12.58 -1.38 7.22
N GLN A 157 -11.68 -1.27 8.18
CA GLN A 157 -11.09 -2.46 8.82
C GLN A 157 -11.34 -2.42 10.33
N ASN A 158 -12.52 -2.92 10.73
CA ASN A 158 -12.67 -3.52 12.04
C ASN A 158 -11.75 -4.74 12.08
N TRP A 159 -10.50 -4.56 12.52
CA TRP A 159 -9.69 -5.67 13.01
C TRP A 159 -10.21 -6.08 14.39
N CYS A 160 -11.41 -6.67 14.39
CA CYS A 160 -11.89 -7.48 15.49
C CYS A 160 -11.69 -8.95 15.10
N ARG A 161 -10.55 -9.51 15.52
CA ARG A 161 -10.50 -10.74 16.30
C ARG A 161 -9.15 -10.86 16.98
#